data_AF-A0A9W3P133-F1
#
_entry.id   AF-A0A9W3P133-F1
#
_cell.length_a   1.000
_cell.length_b   1.000
_cell.length_c   1.000
_cell.angle_alpha   90.00
_cell.angle_beta   90.00
_cell.angle_gamma   90.00
#
_symmetry.space_group_name_H-M   'P 1'
#
loop_
_entity.id
_entity.type
_entity.pdbx_description
1 polymer ?
#
loop_
_entity_poly.entity_id
_entity_poly.type
_entity_poly.pdbx_seq_one_letter_code
_entity_poly.pdbx_strand_id
1 'polypeptide(L)'
;MPNCDWGRPCNCSDCRTERFPVICTHCGFKNILRVVGSSEYKMGRKGQGDYEFTYPGGARDLNCYHCSAVIPGVRYYDNYDEDACKRSLVLHQNKLNGRICSVCDAIEGDLKGMSFVTLKNLYNKFYCHNCIVEVGKRQIPDPSNENEKYKFNGDALKWELDKVRIECPSCNRKRWLNPENRWRKKCKPCYYAN
;
A
#
# COMPACT_ATOMS: atom_id res chain seq x y z
N MET A 1 6.06 -26.26 10.82
CA MET A 1 5.17 -25.08 10.87
C MET A 1 5.46 -24.25 9.64
N PRO A 2 4.51 -24.05 8.70
CA PRO A 2 4.75 -23.20 7.55
C PRO A 2 5.05 -21.79 8.06
N ASN A 3 6.04 -21.13 7.45
CA ASN A 3 6.36 -19.73 7.69
C ASN A 3 5.06 -18.91 7.75
N CYS A 4 4.83 -18.21 8.86
CA CYS A 4 3.89 -17.11 8.84
C CYS A 4 4.47 -16.01 7.94
N ASP A 5 3.62 -15.23 7.26
CA ASP A 5 3.98 -14.19 6.29
C ASP A 5 4.82 -13.01 6.86
N TRP A 6 5.34 -13.14 8.08
CA TRP A 6 6.07 -12.11 8.82
C TRP A 6 7.60 -12.16 8.63
N GLY A 7 8.11 -13.01 7.72
CA GLY A 7 9.54 -13.04 7.37
C GLY A 7 10.50 -13.57 8.45
N ARG A 8 9.96 -14.19 9.52
CA ARG A 8 10.72 -14.86 10.59
C ARG A 8 9.95 -16.09 11.10
N PRO A 9 10.60 -17.06 11.77
CA PRO A 9 9.89 -18.19 12.37
C PRO A 9 8.83 -17.68 13.38
N CYS A 10 7.55 -18.05 13.23
CA CYS A 10 6.53 -17.75 14.27
C CYS A 10 6.96 -18.46 15.55
N ASN A 11 6.99 -17.74 16.65
CA ASN A 11 6.99 -18.36 17.96
C ASN A 11 5.54 -18.53 18.44
N CYS A 12 5.30 -19.47 19.35
CA CYS A 12 3.94 -19.76 19.82
C CYS A 12 3.24 -18.54 20.47
N SER A 13 3.99 -17.54 20.93
CA SER A 13 3.44 -16.28 21.45
C SER A 13 2.92 -15.37 20.34
N ASP A 14 3.61 -15.24 19.21
CA ASP A 14 3.17 -14.42 18.08
C ASP A 14 1.82 -14.92 17.55
N CYS A 15 1.69 -16.25 17.48
CA CYS A 15 0.49 -16.94 17.02
C CYS A 15 -0.68 -16.85 18.05
N ARG A 16 -0.40 -16.55 19.35
CA ARG A 16 -1.39 -16.32 20.42
C ARG A 16 -1.70 -14.86 20.70
N THR A 17 -0.96 -13.93 20.10
CA THR A 17 -1.07 -12.50 20.41
C THR A 17 -2.13 -11.87 19.53
N GLU A 18 -3.23 -11.40 20.13
CA GLU A 18 -4.20 -10.56 19.44
C GLU A 18 -3.78 -9.10 19.56
N ARG A 19 -3.87 -8.37 18.44
CA ARG A 19 -3.61 -6.92 18.38
C ARG A 19 -4.90 -6.22 18.01
N PHE A 20 -5.26 -5.19 18.77
CA PHE A 20 -6.49 -4.44 18.51
C PHE A 20 -6.29 -2.93 18.71
N PRO A 21 -6.96 -2.10 17.91
CA PRO A 21 -6.84 -0.66 18.02
C PRO A 21 -7.86 -0.05 18.99
N VAL A 22 -7.45 1.00 19.71
CA VAL A 22 -8.33 1.86 20.52
C VAL A 22 -8.05 3.32 20.19
N ILE A 23 -9.07 4.02 19.70
CA ILE A 23 -8.96 5.44 19.32
C ILE A 23 -9.14 6.30 20.57
N CYS A 24 -8.19 7.20 20.82
CA CYS A 24 -8.32 8.20 21.88
C CYS A 24 -9.38 9.23 21.50
N THR A 25 -10.38 9.40 22.36
CA THR A 25 -11.44 10.40 22.18
C THR A 25 -10.94 11.84 22.29
N HIS A 26 -9.82 12.07 22.99
CA HIS A 26 -9.26 13.41 23.20
C HIS A 26 -8.45 13.92 22.01
N CYS A 27 -7.54 13.12 21.45
CA CYS A 27 -6.64 13.53 20.36
C CYS A 27 -6.87 12.78 19.04
N GLY A 28 -7.75 11.79 19.00
CA GLY A 28 -7.97 10.96 17.81
C GLY A 28 -6.83 9.98 17.49
N PHE A 29 -5.83 9.86 18.36
CA PHE A 29 -4.71 8.94 18.18
C PHE A 29 -5.17 7.48 18.29
N LYS A 30 -4.70 6.63 17.36
CA LYS A 30 -5.00 5.19 17.35
C LYS A 30 -3.94 4.44 18.15
N ASN A 31 -4.26 4.11 19.41
CA ASN A 31 -3.45 3.23 20.24
C ASN A 31 -3.58 1.79 19.73
N ILE A 32 -2.48 1.05 19.65
CA ILE A 32 -2.50 -0.35 19.23
C ILE A 32 -2.04 -1.17 20.42
N LEU A 33 -2.94 -2.00 20.93
CA LEU A 33 -2.74 -2.79 22.13
C LEU A 33 -2.53 -4.25 21.74
N ARG A 34 -1.82 -4.99 22.59
CA ARG A 34 -1.63 -6.42 22.44
C ARG A 34 -2.10 -7.17 23.67
N VAL A 35 -2.69 -8.34 23.45
CA VAL A 35 -3.04 -9.30 24.49
C VAL A 35 -2.57 -10.69 24.08
N VAL A 36 -1.90 -11.38 24.99
CA VAL A 36 -1.38 -12.73 24.79
C VAL A 36 -2.40 -13.72 25.34
N GLY A 37 -3.00 -14.50 24.44
CA GLY A 37 -3.93 -15.55 24.82
C GLY A 37 -3.23 -16.80 25.37
N SER A 38 -3.97 -17.59 26.12
CA SER A 38 -3.62 -18.97 26.40
C SER A 38 -3.96 -19.85 25.18
N SER A 39 -3.28 -20.98 25.05
CA SER A 39 -3.56 -21.94 23.98
C SER A 39 -3.88 -23.30 24.57
N GLU A 40 -4.90 -23.95 24.04
CA GLU A 40 -5.25 -25.33 24.34
C GLU A 40 -5.33 -26.11 23.03
N TYR A 41 -4.71 -27.29 22.96
CA TYR A 41 -4.88 -28.19 21.83
C TYR A 41 -6.13 -29.02 22.04
N LYS A 42 -7.09 -28.94 21.13
CA LYS A 42 -8.31 -29.75 21.18
C LYS A 42 -8.32 -30.74 20.03
N MET A 43 -8.68 -31.98 20.32
CA MET A 43 -8.94 -32.98 19.28
C MET A 43 -10.44 -33.04 19.01
N GLY A 44 -10.82 -32.77 17.77
CA GLY A 44 -12.16 -33.00 17.28
C GLY A 44 -12.47 -34.49 17.17
N ARG A 45 -13.78 -34.82 17.12
CA ARG A 45 -14.29 -36.21 17.04
C ARG A 45 -13.78 -37.01 15.84
N LYS A 46 -13.21 -36.36 14.82
CA LYS A 46 -12.66 -36.98 13.60
C LYS A 46 -11.13 -37.16 13.64
N GLY A 47 -10.49 -36.98 14.79
CA GLY A 47 -9.04 -37.13 14.91
C GLY A 47 -8.21 -35.94 14.38
N GLN A 48 -8.86 -34.91 13.84
CA GLN A 48 -8.22 -33.64 13.53
C GLN A 48 -8.20 -32.79 14.79
N GLY A 49 -7.04 -32.28 15.16
CA GLY A 49 -6.92 -31.36 16.28
C GLY A 49 -6.33 -30.01 15.87
N ASP A 50 -6.82 -29.00 16.54
CA ASP A 50 -6.52 -27.59 16.34
C ASP A 50 -6.21 -26.92 17.67
N TYR A 51 -5.62 -25.72 17.59
CA TYR A 51 -5.36 -24.91 18.77
C TYR A 51 -6.49 -23.90 18.94
N GLU A 52 -7.15 -23.94 20.09
CA GLU A 52 -8.05 -22.88 20.52
C GLU A 52 -7.29 -21.86 21.37
N PHE A 53 -7.57 -20.58 21.12
CA PHE A 53 -6.99 -19.47 21.86
C PHE A 53 -8.04 -18.78 22.72
N THR A 54 -7.72 -18.60 24.00
CA THR A 54 -8.58 -17.91 24.96
C THR A 54 -7.87 -16.69 25.51
N TYR A 55 -8.57 -15.56 25.56
CA TYR A 55 -8.03 -14.28 26.03
C TYR A 55 -8.60 -13.91 27.40
N PRO A 56 -7.81 -13.25 28.26
CA PRO A 56 -8.32 -12.77 29.54
C PRO A 56 -9.49 -11.80 29.36
N GLY A 57 -10.52 -11.96 30.18
CA GLY A 57 -11.64 -11.02 30.26
C GLY A 57 -11.34 -9.83 31.17
N GLY A 58 -12.29 -8.89 31.23
CA GLY A 58 -12.22 -7.71 32.08
C GLY A 58 -11.94 -6.42 31.32
N ALA A 59 -12.01 -5.32 32.05
CA ALA A 59 -11.77 -3.98 31.54
C ALA A 59 -10.73 -3.27 32.41
N ARG A 60 -9.95 -2.39 31.79
CA ARG A 60 -8.98 -1.55 32.48
C ARG A 60 -8.87 -0.21 31.78
N ASP A 61 -8.42 0.79 32.52
CA ASP A 61 -8.20 2.12 31.98
C ASP A 61 -6.91 2.16 31.16
N LEU A 62 -6.97 2.87 30.04
CA LEU A 62 -5.87 3.03 29.10
C LEU A 62 -5.43 4.48 29.08
N ASN A 63 -4.15 4.75 29.33
CA ASN A 63 -3.60 6.09 29.07
C ASN A 63 -3.28 6.22 27.58
N CYS A 64 -3.69 7.30 26.92
CA CYS A 64 -3.34 7.45 25.51
C CYS A 64 -1.82 7.53 25.35
N TYR A 65 -1.26 6.72 24.44
CA TYR A 65 0.18 6.70 24.13
C TYR A 65 0.70 8.06 23.67
N HIS A 66 -0.16 8.89 23.05
CA HIS A 66 0.22 10.21 22.56
C HIS A 66 0.00 11.33 23.59
N CYS A 67 -1.23 11.50 24.10
CA CYS A 67 -1.59 12.64 24.95
C CYS A 67 -1.74 12.31 26.44
N SER A 68 -1.50 11.06 26.85
CA SER A 68 -1.67 10.57 28.22
C SER A 68 -3.09 10.67 28.81
N ALA A 69 -4.08 11.12 28.04
CA ALA A 69 -5.47 11.16 28.49
C ALA A 69 -6.01 9.75 28.79
N VAL A 70 -6.74 9.61 29.90
CA VAL A 70 -7.30 8.33 30.35
C VAL A 70 -8.53 7.97 29.50
N ILE A 71 -8.56 6.75 28.99
CA ILE A 71 -9.65 6.14 28.24
C ILE A 71 -10.20 5.00 29.10
N PRO A 72 -11.37 5.17 29.73
CA PRO A 72 -11.90 4.19 30.65
C PRO A 72 -12.54 2.99 29.93
N GLY A 73 -12.59 1.85 30.62
CA GLY A 73 -13.39 0.70 30.17
C GLY A 73 -12.86 -0.03 28.93
N VAL A 74 -11.56 0.05 28.66
CA VAL A 74 -10.94 -0.67 27.54
C VAL A 74 -10.81 -2.15 27.88
N ARG A 75 -11.12 -3.05 26.93
CA ARG A 75 -10.92 -4.50 27.07
C ARG A 75 -9.51 -4.78 27.60
N TYR A 76 -9.37 -5.79 28.46
CA TYR A 76 -8.07 -6.24 28.94
C TYR A 76 -7.04 -6.33 27.80
N TYR A 77 -5.86 -5.79 28.08
CA TYR A 77 -4.67 -5.90 27.24
C TYR A 77 -3.49 -6.29 28.13
N ASP A 78 -2.33 -6.63 27.58
CA ASP A 78 -1.12 -6.77 28.39
C ASP A 78 -0.31 -5.48 28.34
N ASN A 79 -0.02 -5.01 27.13
CA ASN A 79 0.80 -3.82 26.89
C ASN A 79 0.41 -3.14 25.55
N TYR A 80 1.03 -2.00 25.26
CA TYR A 80 1.05 -1.45 23.91
C TYR A 80 1.83 -2.37 22.97
N ASP A 81 1.41 -2.42 21.72
CA ASP A 81 2.30 -2.79 20.63
C ASP A 81 3.14 -1.56 20.28
N GLU A 82 4.34 -1.47 20.89
CA GLU A 82 5.25 -0.32 20.75
C GLU A 82 5.57 0.02 19.30
N ASP A 83 5.88 -0.99 18.48
CA ASP A 83 6.25 -0.76 17.08
C ASP A 83 5.06 -0.25 16.27
N ALA A 84 3.87 -0.81 16.53
CA ALA A 84 2.66 -0.36 15.87
C ALA A 84 2.23 1.04 16.35
N CYS A 85 2.40 1.37 17.65
CA CYS A 85 2.13 2.70 18.19
C CYS A 85 3.11 3.75 17.65
N LYS A 86 4.41 3.43 17.53
CA LYS A 86 5.39 4.31 16.88
C LYS A 86 5.03 4.61 15.43
N ARG A 87 4.63 3.60 14.65
CA ARG A 87 4.12 3.80 13.28
C ARG A 87 2.87 4.68 13.26
N SER A 88 1.91 4.41 14.15
CA SER A 88 0.69 5.21 14.31
C SER A 88 1.00 6.67 14.67
N LEU A 89 2.05 6.93 15.47
CA LEU A 89 2.49 8.27 15.84
C LEU A 89 3.00 9.07 14.64
N VAL A 90 3.81 8.45 13.79
CA VAL A 90 4.27 9.07 12.55
C VAL A 90 3.08 9.42 11.65
N LEU A 91 2.11 8.50 11.50
CA LEU A 91 0.89 8.77 10.71
C LEU A 91 0.07 9.92 11.31
N HIS A 92 -0.08 9.95 12.63
CA HIS A 92 -0.80 11.01 13.32
C HIS A 92 -0.14 12.37 13.10
N GLN A 93 1.18 12.45 13.24
CA GLN A 93 1.96 13.66 12.97
C GLN A 93 1.85 14.09 11.50
N ASN A 94 1.95 13.15 10.55
CA ASN A 94 1.79 13.44 9.13
C ASN A 94 0.39 14.00 8.83
N LYS A 95 -0.65 13.46 9.47
CA LYS A 95 -2.01 13.98 9.37
C LYS A 95 -2.11 15.42 9.89
N LEU A 96 -1.53 15.71 11.06
CA LEU A 96 -1.51 17.06 11.64
C LEU A 96 -0.73 18.06 10.78
N ASN A 97 0.35 17.60 10.15
CA ASN A 97 1.18 18.40 9.24
C ASN A 97 0.57 18.58 7.83
N GLY A 98 -0.65 18.09 7.58
CA GLY A 98 -1.31 18.20 6.29
C GLY A 98 -0.66 17.36 5.17
N ARG A 99 0.14 16.34 5.53
CA ARG A 99 0.70 15.36 4.58
C ARG A 99 -0.36 14.34 4.17
N ILE A 100 -1.39 14.87 3.51
CA ILE A 100 -2.59 14.15 3.10
C ILE A 100 -2.78 14.36 1.60
N CYS A 101 -3.08 13.28 0.88
CA CYS A 101 -3.43 13.36 -0.52
C CYS A 101 -4.73 14.16 -0.71
N SER A 102 -4.70 15.22 -1.51
CA SER A 102 -5.83 16.12 -1.75
C SER A 102 -7.02 15.52 -2.51
N VAL A 103 -6.99 14.23 -2.87
CA VAL A 103 -8.04 13.55 -3.64
C VAL A 103 -8.63 12.36 -2.88
N CYS A 104 -7.79 11.55 -2.22
CA CYS A 104 -8.22 10.31 -1.58
C CYS A 104 -7.94 10.25 -0.07
N ASP A 105 -7.55 11.38 0.52
CA ASP A 105 -7.21 11.55 1.93
C ASP A 105 -6.17 10.56 2.49
N ALA A 106 -5.40 9.92 1.61
CA ALA A 106 -4.32 9.02 2.00
C ALA A 106 -3.21 9.80 2.69
N ILE A 107 -2.76 9.31 3.85
CA ILE A 107 -1.72 9.95 4.67
C ILE A 107 -0.35 9.43 4.22
N GLU A 108 0.65 10.30 4.19
CA GLU A 108 2.03 9.91 3.92
C GLU A 108 2.52 8.86 4.95
N GLY A 109 3.09 7.76 4.44
CA GLY A 109 3.55 6.64 5.26
C GLY A 109 2.47 5.62 5.62
N ASP A 110 1.21 5.81 5.23
CA ASP A 110 0.15 4.82 5.45
C ASP A 110 0.37 3.59 4.57
N LEU A 111 0.07 2.39 5.07
CA LEU A 111 0.24 1.16 4.31
C LEU A 111 -1.02 0.89 3.48
N LYS A 112 -0.92 1.02 2.15
CA LYS A 112 -2.00 0.65 1.23
C LYS A 112 -1.57 -0.53 0.37
N GLY A 113 -2.16 -1.70 0.63
CA GLY A 113 -1.78 -2.93 -0.05
C GLY A 113 -0.38 -3.37 0.37
N MET A 114 0.58 -3.38 -0.57
CA MET A 114 1.95 -3.84 -0.34
C MET A 114 2.98 -2.70 -0.19
N SER A 115 2.57 -1.44 -0.32
CA SER A 115 3.49 -0.30 -0.28
C SER A 115 3.02 0.83 0.63
N PHE A 116 3.98 1.56 1.16
CA PHE A 116 3.72 2.78 1.91
C PHE A 116 3.38 3.91 0.94
N VAL A 117 2.35 4.69 1.30
CA VAL A 117 1.92 5.85 0.53
C VAL A 117 3.02 6.91 0.57
N THR A 118 3.57 7.23 -0.60
CA THR A 118 4.44 8.39 -0.81
C THR A 118 3.65 9.50 -1.47
N LEU A 119 3.77 10.71 -0.93
CA LEU A 119 3.12 11.89 -1.48
C LEU A 119 4.10 12.70 -2.31
N LYS A 120 3.62 13.20 -3.44
CA LYS A 120 4.35 14.13 -4.31
C LYS A 120 3.60 15.46 -4.36
N ASN A 121 4.37 16.55 -4.39
CA ASN A 121 3.81 17.88 -4.53
C ASN A 121 3.59 18.21 -6.01
N LEU A 122 2.39 18.65 -6.35
CA LEU A 122 2.05 19.22 -7.65
C LEU A 122 1.18 20.46 -7.42
N TYR A 123 1.62 21.62 -7.91
CA TYR A 123 0.91 22.90 -7.73
C TYR A 123 0.50 23.21 -6.28
N ASN A 124 1.43 23.08 -5.33
CA ASN A 124 1.22 23.31 -3.89
C ASN A 124 0.20 22.39 -3.22
N LYS A 125 -0.13 21.26 -3.85
CA LYS A 125 -0.98 20.21 -3.28
C LYS A 125 -0.25 18.87 -3.26
N PHE A 126 -0.54 18.06 -2.26
CA PHE A 126 0.05 16.73 -2.14
C PHE A 126 -0.87 15.68 -2.77
N TYR A 127 -0.29 14.77 -3.53
CA TYR A 127 -1.01 13.66 -4.17
C TYR A 127 -0.26 12.36 -3.96
N CYS A 128 -1.00 11.27 -3.75
CA CYS A 128 -0.43 9.93 -3.85
C CYS A 128 -0.13 9.59 -5.32
N HIS A 129 0.69 8.56 -5.55
CA HIS A 129 1.10 8.16 -6.90
C HIS A 129 -0.08 7.91 -7.87
N ASN A 130 -1.16 7.29 -7.41
CA ASN A 130 -2.31 7.02 -8.29
C ASN A 130 -3.05 8.32 -8.64
N CYS A 131 -3.31 9.18 -7.65
CA CYS A 131 -4.03 10.44 -7.87
C CYS A 131 -3.20 11.45 -8.69
N ILE A 132 -1.88 11.51 -8.51
CA ILE A 132 -1.05 12.44 -9.28
C ILE A 132 -1.02 12.07 -10.78
N VAL A 133 -1.07 10.77 -11.10
CA VAL A 133 -1.16 10.30 -12.49
C VAL A 133 -2.49 10.73 -13.12
N GLU A 134 -3.60 10.56 -12.41
CA GLU A 134 -4.93 10.95 -12.92
C GLU A 134 -5.05 12.46 -13.12
N VAL A 135 -4.61 13.25 -12.13
CA VAL A 135 -4.59 14.71 -12.21
C VAL A 135 -3.65 15.17 -13.33
N GLY A 136 -2.46 14.58 -13.43
CA GLY A 136 -1.47 14.87 -14.47
C GLY A 136 -2.01 14.61 -15.87
N LYS A 137 -2.69 13.48 -16.10
CA LYS A 137 -3.34 13.17 -17.40
C LYS A 137 -4.45 14.14 -17.77
N ARG A 138 -5.17 14.69 -16.80
CA ARG A 138 -6.24 15.68 -17.05
C ARG A 138 -5.69 17.06 -17.37
N GLN A 139 -4.55 17.42 -16.79
CA GLN A 139 -3.95 18.75 -16.94
C GLN A 139 -3.00 18.84 -18.13
N ILE A 140 -2.27 17.76 -18.43
CA ILE A 140 -1.31 17.71 -19.53
C ILE A 140 -1.98 16.96 -20.68
N PRO A 141 -2.32 17.64 -21.80
CA PRO A 141 -3.01 17.00 -22.92
C PRO A 141 -2.15 15.88 -23.52
N ASP A 142 -2.80 14.79 -23.90
CA ASP A 142 -2.15 13.64 -24.53
C ASP A 142 -1.70 14.01 -25.95
N PRO A 143 -0.38 13.98 -26.25
CA PRO A 143 0.14 14.30 -27.57
C PRO A 143 0.02 13.14 -28.59
N SER A 144 -0.61 12.02 -28.21
CA SER A 144 -0.79 10.86 -29.08
C SER A 144 -1.56 11.19 -30.36
N ASN A 145 -1.12 10.60 -31.47
CA ASN A 145 -1.69 10.76 -32.80
C ASN A 145 -1.78 9.40 -33.53
N GLU A 146 -2.09 9.39 -34.83
CA GLU A 146 -2.25 8.13 -35.59
C GLU A 146 -0.94 7.31 -35.69
N ASN A 147 0.20 7.98 -35.58
CA ASN A 147 1.53 7.40 -35.77
C ASN A 147 2.35 7.27 -34.49
N GLU A 148 1.99 7.98 -33.42
CA GLU A 148 2.74 8.00 -32.17
C GLU A 148 1.80 7.85 -31.00
N LYS A 149 2.12 6.90 -30.11
CA LYS A 149 1.42 6.68 -28.86
C LYS A 149 2.33 7.06 -27.71
N TYR A 150 1.78 7.82 -26.77
CA TYR A 150 2.46 8.22 -25.57
C TYR A 150 1.85 7.53 -24.35
N LYS A 151 2.70 7.29 -23.35
CA LYS A 151 2.31 6.81 -22.03
C LYS A 151 2.70 7.87 -21.01
N PHE A 152 1.77 8.23 -20.15
CA PHE A 152 2.05 9.20 -19.09
C PHE A 152 2.96 8.57 -18.02
N ASN A 153 4.13 9.15 -17.81
CA ASN A 153 5.04 8.79 -16.74
C ASN A 153 4.64 9.56 -15.47
N GLY A 154 4.09 8.84 -14.48
CA GLY A 154 3.64 9.40 -13.21
C GLY A 154 4.76 9.93 -12.31
N ASP A 155 6.00 9.49 -12.52
CA ASP A 155 7.14 9.96 -11.74
C ASP A 155 7.73 11.24 -12.28
N ALA A 156 7.82 11.32 -13.60
CA ALA A 156 8.37 12.47 -14.30
C ALA A 156 7.30 13.56 -14.58
N LEU A 157 6.01 13.21 -14.46
CA LEU A 157 4.84 14.02 -14.80
C LEU A 157 4.84 14.51 -16.25
N LYS A 158 5.20 13.63 -17.18
CA LYS A 158 5.31 13.92 -18.62
C LYS A 158 4.75 12.78 -19.45
N TRP A 159 4.33 13.08 -20.66
CA TRP A 159 4.05 12.06 -21.67
C TRP A 159 5.35 11.58 -22.30
N GLU A 160 5.60 10.29 -22.25
CA GLU A 160 6.76 9.65 -22.87
C GLU A 160 6.32 8.79 -24.05
N LEU A 161 7.07 8.83 -25.14
CA LEU A 161 6.74 8.08 -26.35
C LEU A 161 6.82 6.58 -26.05
N ASP A 162 5.70 5.87 -26.19
CA ASP A 162 5.58 4.44 -25.90
C ASP A 162 5.72 3.61 -27.19
N LYS A 163 5.07 4.04 -28.28
CA LYS A 163 5.09 3.33 -29.56
C LYS A 163 5.03 4.26 -30.75
N VAL A 164 5.72 3.86 -31.82
CA VAL A 164 5.69 4.51 -33.13
C VAL A 164 5.13 3.52 -34.15
N ARG A 165 4.22 3.99 -35.00
CA ARG A 165 3.66 3.22 -36.11
C ARG A 165 4.56 3.39 -37.32
N ILE A 166 5.07 2.28 -37.83
CA ILE A 166 5.94 2.26 -39.01
C ILE A 166 5.34 1.30 -40.04
N GLU A 167 5.36 1.73 -41.29
CA GLU A 167 4.94 0.94 -42.44
C GLU A 167 6.11 0.12 -43.01
N CYS A 168 5.85 -1.14 -43.35
CA CYS A 168 6.85 -1.97 -43.99
C CYS A 168 6.99 -1.59 -45.48
N PRO A 169 8.20 -1.25 -45.98
CA PRO A 169 8.36 -0.87 -47.38
C PRO A 169 8.10 -2.01 -48.38
N SER A 170 8.16 -3.27 -47.94
CA SER A 170 7.98 -4.45 -48.81
C SER A 170 6.52 -4.93 -48.91
N CYS A 171 5.69 -4.64 -47.91
CA CYS A 171 4.32 -5.18 -47.85
C CYS A 171 3.26 -4.18 -47.36
N ASN A 172 3.66 -2.93 -47.14
CA ASN A 172 2.81 -1.81 -46.69
C ASN A 172 2.00 -2.07 -45.40
N ARG A 173 2.31 -3.15 -44.67
CA ARG A 173 1.69 -3.43 -43.38
C ARG A 173 2.24 -2.49 -42.31
N LYS A 174 1.36 -1.69 -41.73
CA LYS A 174 1.64 -0.82 -40.58
C LYS A 174 1.76 -1.66 -39.30
N ARG A 175 2.77 -1.38 -38.48
CA ARG A 175 2.97 -2.03 -37.18
C ARG A 175 3.43 -1.04 -36.12
N TRP A 176 3.13 -1.34 -34.87
CA TRP A 176 3.65 -0.58 -33.73
C TRP A 176 5.01 -1.13 -33.31
N LEU A 177 5.96 -0.23 -33.08
CA LEU A 177 7.29 -0.55 -32.59
C LEU A 177 7.61 0.34 -31.39
N ASN A 178 8.42 -0.16 -30.46
CA ASN A 178 9.00 0.68 -29.42
C ASN A 178 9.92 1.74 -30.08
N PRO A 179 10.07 2.93 -29.48
CA PRO A 179 10.80 4.04 -30.10
C PRO A 179 12.25 3.69 -30.42
N GLU A 180 12.90 2.93 -29.55
CA GLU A 180 14.27 2.43 -29.72
C GLU A 180 14.43 1.54 -30.96
N ASN A 181 13.36 0.86 -31.37
CA ASN A 181 13.33 -0.05 -32.50
C ASN A 181 12.87 0.64 -33.81
N ARG A 182 12.75 1.97 -33.83
CA ARG A 182 12.30 2.73 -35.02
C ARG A 182 13.15 2.48 -36.28
N TRP A 183 14.41 2.09 -36.10
CA TRP A 183 15.32 1.76 -37.20
C TRP A 183 14.92 0.47 -37.94
N ARG A 184 14.12 -0.41 -37.33
CA ARG A 184 13.63 -1.65 -37.96
C ARG A 184 12.51 -1.34 -38.95
N LYS A 185 12.87 -1.01 -40.19
CA LYS A 185 11.92 -0.67 -41.27
C LYS A 185 11.17 -1.88 -41.83
N LYS A 186 11.79 -3.06 -41.94
CA LYS A 186 11.15 -4.28 -42.47
C LYS A 186 10.40 -5.10 -41.42
N CYS A 187 9.30 -5.72 -41.85
CA CYS A 187 8.53 -6.65 -41.03
C CYS A 187 9.31 -7.95 -40.80
N LYS A 188 9.09 -8.66 -39.68
CA LYS A 188 9.81 -9.92 -39.38
C LYS A 188 9.71 -10.91 -40.57
N PRO A 189 8.53 -11.21 -41.13
CA PRO A 189 8.43 -12.03 -42.35
C PRO A 189 9.23 -11.48 -43.55
N CYS A 190 9.14 -10.19 -43.81
CA CYS A 190 9.80 -9.50 -44.93
C CYS A 190 11.32 -9.44 -44.78
N TYR A 191 11.82 -9.62 -43.57
CA TYR A 191 13.25 -9.66 -43.27
C TYR A 191 13.83 -11.05 -43.53
N TYR A 192 13.08 -12.12 -43.27
CA TYR A 192 13.48 -13.51 -43.48
C TYR A 192 13.09 -14.10 -44.85
N ALA A 193 12.23 -13.41 -45.61
CA ALA A 193 11.85 -13.80 -46.98
C ALA A 193 12.87 -13.39 -48.04
N ASN A 194 14.02 -12.86 -47.61
CA ASN A 194 15.17 -12.50 -48.45
C ASN A 194 16.25 -13.57 -48.32
#